data_AF-A0A2H0J7G9-F1
#
_entry.id   AF-A0A2H0J7G9-F1
#
_cell.length_a   1.000
_cell.length_b   1.000
_cell.length_c   1.000
_cell.angle_alpha   90.00
_cell.angle_beta   90.00
_cell.angle_gamma   90.00
#
_symmetry.space_group_name_H-M   'P 1'
#
loop_
_entity.id
_entity.type
_entity.pdbx_description
1 polymer ?
#
loop_
_entity_poly.entity_id
_entity_poly.type
_entity_poly.pdbx_seq_one_letter_code
_entity_poly.pdbx_strand_id
1 'polypeptide(L)'
;MNLLKLILKAHRFAGLGLMTCLAAFAQPSNPLDVKAERLRIATERNQYEATFAQAERDCYRRFAVSDCLREARQVRRAGLDDLRRQEIVLNDLERKTSGAQALKRIQQNIASESPASSTQR
;
A
#
# COMPACT_ATOMS: atom_id res chain seq x y z
N MET A 1 -10.45 26.74 25.80
CA MET A 1 -9.66 25.93 24.85
C MET A 1 -8.88 24.80 25.54
N ASN A 2 -9.53 24.07 26.46
CA ASN A 2 -8.87 23.07 27.33
C ASN A 2 -9.82 21.90 27.68
N LEU A 3 -10.70 21.49 26.75
CA LEU A 3 -11.60 20.34 26.96
C LEU A 3 -11.05 19.01 26.40
N LEU A 4 -10.06 19.03 25.49
CA LEU A 4 -9.59 17.80 24.85
C LEU A 4 -8.56 17.00 25.66
N LYS A 5 -7.99 17.59 26.73
CA LYS A 5 -7.02 16.91 27.61
C LYS A 5 -7.66 15.96 28.63
N LEU A 6 -9.00 15.88 28.68
CA LEU A 6 -9.72 15.07 29.66
C LEU A 6 -9.82 13.58 29.27
N ILE A 7 -9.60 13.24 28.00
CA ILE A 7 -9.76 11.86 27.50
C ILE A 7 -8.52 10.99 27.76
N LEU A 8 -7.33 11.59 27.91
CA LEU A 8 -6.07 10.83 28.04
C LEU A 8 -5.75 10.36 29.48
N LYS A 9 -6.54 10.76 30.49
CA LYS A 9 -6.32 10.41 31.91
C LYS A 9 -7.04 9.15 32.38
N ALA A 10 -7.83 8.50 31.52
CA ALA A 10 -8.61 7.31 31.87
C ALA A 10 -7.81 5.98 31.85
N HIS A 11 -6.48 6.04 31.72
CA HIS A 11 -5.55 4.92 31.98
C HIS A 11 -5.46 4.50 33.47
N ARG A 12 -6.54 4.65 34.23
CA ARG A 12 -6.64 4.33 35.67
C ARG A 12 -7.72 3.28 35.94
N PHE A 13 -7.76 2.22 35.14
CA PHE A 13 -8.50 1.00 35.48
C PHE A 13 -7.56 -0.21 35.39
N ALA A 14 -6.72 -0.36 36.41
CA ALA A 14 -6.17 -1.65 36.80
C ALA A 14 -7.25 -2.39 37.60
N GLY A 15 -7.66 -3.57 37.14
CA GLY A 15 -8.61 -4.41 37.88
C GLY A 15 -9.02 -5.67 37.12
N LEU A 16 -8.38 -6.79 37.49
CA LEU A 16 -8.84 -8.19 37.43
C LEU A 16 -9.50 -8.75 36.16
N GLY A 17 -8.77 -9.65 35.50
CA GLY A 17 -9.21 -11.02 35.28
C GLY A 17 -10.36 -11.27 34.30
N LEU A 18 -10.01 -11.46 33.02
CA LEU A 18 -10.70 -12.44 32.16
C LEU A 18 -9.72 -12.93 31.11
N MET A 19 -9.34 -14.20 31.19
CA MET A 19 -8.60 -14.89 30.13
C MET A 19 -9.56 -15.09 28.95
N THR A 20 -9.72 -14.04 28.14
CA THR A 20 -10.46 -14.10 26.89
C THR A 20 -9.62 -14.81 25.86
N CYS A 21 -10.04 -16.03 25.52
CA CYS A 21 -9.56 -16.77 24.38
C CYS A 21 -9.65 -15.88 23.13
N LEU A 22 -8.52 -15.47 22.55
CA LEU A 22 -8.50 -14.77 21.26
C LEU A 22 -9.01 -15.74 20.19
N ALA A 23 -10.31 -15.70 19.89
CA ALA A 23 -10.81 -16.16 18.62
C ALA A 23 -10.23 -15.22 17.54
N ALA A 24 -9.30 -15.73 16.75
CA ALA A 24 -8.80 -15.03 15.57
C ALA A 24 -9.95 -14.88 14.57
N PHE A 25 -10.71 -13.79 14.65
CA PHE A 25 -11.65 -13.42 13.61
C PHE A 25 -10.84 -13.07 12.36
N ALA A 26 -10.74 -14.00 11.42
CA ALA A 26 -10.29 -13.72 10.07
C ALA A 26 -11.28 -12.73 9.46
N GLN A 27 -10.95 -11.43 9.47
CA GLN A 27 -11.75 -10.44 8.79
C GLN A 27 -11.70 -10.73 7.28
N PRO A 28 -12.84 -10.72 6.57
CA PRO A 28 -12.84 -10.80 5.13
C PRO A 28 -12.07 -9.59 4.59
N SER A 29 -10.88 -9.84 4.04
CA SER A 29 -10.12 -8.81 3.34
C SER A 29 -10.94 -8.39 2.12
N ASN A 30 -11.44 -7.16 2.12
CA ASN A 30 -12.03 -6.58 0.92
C ASN A 30 -10.98 -6.67 -0.21
N PRO A 31 -11.35 -7.12 -1.42
CA PRO A 31 -10.41 -7.18 -2.52
C PRO A 31 -9.89 -5.77 -2.79
N LEU A 32 -8.57 -5.60 -2.67
CA LEU A 32 -7.91 -4.33 -2.96
C LEU A 32 -8.12 -3.99 -4.44
N ASP A 33 -8.66 -2.81 -4.74
CA ASP A 33 -8.73 -2.30 -6.11
C ASP A 33 -7.33 -1.83 -6.54
N VAL A 34 -6.61 -2.74 -7.20
CA VAL A 34 -5.24 -2.51 -7.69
C VAL A 34 -5.17 -1.31 -8.63
N LYS A 35 -6.21 -1.06 -9.43
CA LYS A 35 -6.21 0.05 -10.39
C LYS A 35 -6.36 1.39 -9.68
N ALA A 36 -7.30 1.46 -8.73
CA ALA A 36 -7.47 2.66 -7.91
C ALA A 36 -6.19 2.97 -7.12
N GLU A 37 -5.54 1.94 -6.57
CA GLU A 37 -4.31 2.11 -5.79
C GLU A 37 -3.13 2.59 -6.66
N ARG A 38 -2.97 2.06 -7.88
CA ARG A 38 -1.98 2.57 -8.84
C ARG A 38 -2.21 4.05 -9.17
N LEU A 39 -3.46 4.44 -9.38
CA LEU A 39 -3.79 5.84 -9.66
C LEU A 39 -3.50 6.75 -8.46
N ARG A 40 -3.78 6.27 -7.24
CA ARG A 40 -3.46 6.98 -5.99
C ARG A 40 -1.95 7.21 -5.87
N ILE A 41 -1.14 6.17 -6.04
CA ILE A 41 0.32 6.26 -5.99
C ILE A 41 0.87 7.20 -7.07
N ALA A 42 0.38 7.10 -8.31
CA ALA A 42 0.80 7.99 -9.39
C ALA A 42 0.47 9.46 -9.09
N THR A 43 -0.70 9.72 -8.51
CA THR A 43 -1.11 11.07 -8.09
C THR A 43 -0.20 11.60 -6.99
N GLU A 44 0.08 10.80 -5.96
CA GLU A 44 0.96 11.18 -4.86
C GLU A 44 2.40 11.42 -5.33
N ARG A 45 2.90 10.61 -6.27
CA ARG A 45 4.20 10.83 -6.90
C ARG A 45 4.28 12.19 -7.58
N ASN A 46 3.24 12.55 -8.34
CA ASN A 46 3.16 13.87 -8.97
C ASN A 46 3.13 15.00 -7.93
N GLN A 47 2.48 14.79 -6.78
CA GLN A 47 2.46 15.77 -5.69
C GLN A 47 3.85 15.98 -5.09
N TYR A 48 4.63 14.91 -4.84
CA TYR A 48 6.01 15.04 -4.37
C TYR A 48 6.91 15.78 -5.37
N GLU A 49 6.77 15.50 -6.67
CA GLU A 49 7.54 16.21 -7.70
C GLU A 49 7.12 17.68 -7.82
N ALA A 50 5.83 17.99 -7.77
CA ALA A 50 5.34 19.37 -7.79
C ALA A 50 5.83 20.16 -6.56
N THR A 51 5.76 19.55 -5.38
CA THR A 51 6.27 20.13 -4.13
C THR A 51 7.77 20.38 -4.20
N PHE A 52 8.53 19.42 -4.73
CA PHE A 52 9.96 19.57 -4.92
C PHE A 52 10.29 20.71 -5.89
N ALA A 53 9.60 20.79 -7.03
CA ALA A 53 9.80 21.87 -8.01
C ALA A 53 9.50 23.25 -7.41
N GLN A 54 8.49 23.36 -6.56
CA GLN A 54 8.22 24.59 -5.81
C GLN A 54 9.33 24.91 -4.82
N ALA A 55 9.72 23.94 -4.00
CA ALA A 55 10.79 24.10 -3.02
C ALA A 55 12.12 24.50 -3.69
N GLU A 56 12.43 23.93 -4.85
CA GLU A 56 13.63 24.28 -5.63
C GLU A 56 13.63 25.75 -6.05
N ARG A 57 12.51 26.26 -6.57
CA ARG A 57 12.36 27.70 -6.88
C ARG A 57 12.51 28.58 -5.64
N ASP A 58 11.99 28.14 -4.50
CA ASP A 58 12.11 28.85 -3.23
C ASP A 58 13.55 28.86 -2.70
N CYS A 59 14.28 27.74 -2.87
CA CYS A 59 15.67 27.63 -2.44
C CYS A 59 16.59 28.61 -3.15
N TYR A 60 16.40 28.85 -4.46
CA TYR A 60 17.21 29.81 -5.21
C TYR A 60 17.03 31.27 -4.78
N ARG A 61 16.01 31.58 -3.96
CA ARG A 61 15.82 32.91 -3.37
C ARG A 61 16.48 33.07 -2.00
N ARG A 62 17.12 32.02 -1.47
CA ARG A 62 17.76 32.01 -0.15
C ARG A 62 19.27 32.15 -0.27
N PHE A 63 19.91 32.60 0.80
CA PHE A 63 21.38 32.65 0.86
C PHE A 63 22.00 31.24 0.95
N ALA A 64 21.45 30.37 1.81
CA ALA A 64 21.90 28.99 1.97
C ALA A 64 21.24 28.03 0.96
N VAL A 65 21.42 28.27 -0.34
CA VAL A 65 20.76 27.51 -1.42
C VAL A 65 21.08 26.02 -1.33
N SER A 66 22.35 25.66 -1.12
CA SER A 66 22.81 24.26 -1.11
C SER A 66 22.16 23.44 0.01
N ASP A 67 22.05 24.00 1.22
CA ASP A 67 21.39 23.32 2.35
C ASP A 67 19.88 23.18 2.11
N CYS A 68 19.25 24.23 1.61
CA CYS A 68 17.83 24.18 1.24
C CYS A 68 17.55 23.09 0.19
N LEU A 69 18.36 23.02 -0.87
CA LEU A 69 18.21 22.00 -1.91
C LEU A 69 18.44 20.59 -1.37
N ARG A 70 19.40 20.43 -0.44
CA ARG A 70 19.65 19.14 0.22
C ARG A 70 18.43 18.66 1.00
N GLU A 71 17.82 19.54 1.79
CA GLU A 71 16.59 19.25 2.54
C GLU A 71 15.42 18.93 1.60
N ALA A 72 15.18 19.75 0.57
CA ALA A 72 14.12 19.51 -0.41
C ALA A 72 14.27 18.15 -1.11
N ARG A 73 15.50 17.77 -1.49
CA ARG A 73 15.81 16.46 -2.08
C ARG A 73 15.59 15.32 -1.10
N GLN A 74 15.90 15.51 0.19
CA GLN A 74 15.70 14.51 1.22
C GLN A 74 14.21 14.22 1.43
N VAL A 75 13.38 15.27 1.50
CA VAL A 75 11.91 15.13 1.62
C VAL A 75 11.35 14.39 0.40
N ARG A 76 11.71 14.82 -0.82
CA ARG A 76 11.27 14.13 -2.04
C ARG A 76 11.68 12.66 -2.03
N ARG A 77 12.94 12.35 -1.72
CA ARG A 77 13.45 10.98 -1.71
C ARG A 77 12.68 10.11 -0.72
N ALA A 78 12.48 10.58 0.50
CA ALA A 78 11.75 9.83 1.52
C ALA A 78 10.31 9.50 1.08
N GLY A 79 9.61 10.46 0.49
CA GLY A 79 8.25 10.25 -0.04
C GLY A 79 8.22 9.26 -1.20
N LEU A 80 9.10 9.44 -2.18
CA LEU A 80 9.18 8.55 -3.35
C LEU A 80 9.62 7.12 -2.99
N ASP A 81 10.53 6.97 -2.02
CA ASP A 81 10.97 5.66 -1.54
C ASP A 81 9.83 4.92 -0.83
N ASP A 82 8.94 5.63 -0.12
CA ASP A 82 7.75 5.04 0.47
C ASP A 82 6.76 4.56 -0.57
N LEU A 83 6.45 5.40 -1.56
CA LEU A 83 5.61 5.01 -2.69
C LEU A 83 6.16 3.79 -3.43
N ARG A 84 7.47 3.73 -3.65
CA ARG A 84 8.13 2.58 -4.27
C ARG A 84 7.91 1.29 -3.47
N ARG A 85 7.98 1.34 -2.13
CA ARG A 85 7.69 0.16 -1.29
C ARG A 85 6.24 -0.29 -1.46
N GLN A 86 5.30 0.63 -1.52
CA GLN A 86 3.89 0.33 -1.75
C GLN A 86 3.68 -0.33 -3.13
N GLU A 87 4.31 0.18 -4.18
CA GLU A 87 4.25 -0.40 -5.53
C GLU A 87 4.84 -1.82 -5.58
N ILE A 88 5.92 -2.09 -4.86
CA ILE A 88 6.52 -3.43 -4.79
C ILE A 88 5.52 -4.43 -4.20
N VAL A 89 4.84 -4.06 -3.11
CA VAL A 89 3.79 -4.89 -2.50
C VAL A 89 2.64 -5.10 -3.47
N LEU A 90 2.20 -4.05 -4.15
CA LEU A 90 1.12 -4.12 -5.13
C LEU A 90 1.46 -5.04 -6.32
N ASN A 91 2.68 -4.95 -6.83
CA ASN A 91 3.19 -5.81 -7.91
C ASN A 91 3.32 -7.28 -7.47
N ASP A 92 3.64 -7.56 -6.21
CA ASP A 92 3.65 -8.92 -5.68
C ASP A 92 2.24 -9.50 -5.57
N LEU A 93 1.27 -8.71 -5.08
CA LEU A 93 -0.13 -9.10 -5.03
C LEU A 93 -0.65 -9.46 -6.43
N GLU A 94 -0.39 -8.63 -7.43
CA GLU A 94 -0.82 -8.86 -8.81
C GLU A 94 -0.18 -10.11 -9.44
N ARG A 95 1.09 -10.38 -9.15
CA ARG A 95 1.77 -11.62 -9.58
C ARG A 95 1.11 -12.86 -9.00
N LYS A 96 0.75 -12.82 -7.71
CA LYS A 96 0.06 -13.93 -7.05
C LYS A 96 -1.34 -14.16 -7.60
N THR A 97 -2.11 -13.09 -7.83
CA THR A 97 -3.48 -13.21 -8.36
C THR A 97 -3.48 -13.72 -9.79
N SER A 98 -2.62 -13.19 -10.66
CA SER A 98 -2.50 -13.64 -12.06
C SER A 98 -2.01 -15.09 -12.17
N GLY A 99 -1.05 -15.50 -11.33
CA GLY A 99 -0.60 -16.89 -11.24
C GLY A 99 -1.72 -17.85 -10.82
N ALA A 100 -2.49 -17.50 -9.79
CA ALA A 100 -3.64 -18.31 -9.36
C ALA A 100 -4.72 -18.41 -10.45
N GLN A 101 -4.99 -17.33 -11.18
CA GLN A 101 -5.92 -17.34 -12.31
C GLN A 101 -5.41 -18.20 -13.47
N ALA A 102 -4.11 -18.18 -13.76
CA ALA A 102 -3.50 -19.04 -14.78
C ALA A 102 -3.65 -20.53 -14.43
N LEU A 103 -3.37 -20.91 -13.18
CA LEU A 103 -3.55 -22.29 -12.71
C LEU A 103 -5.00 -22.76 -12.83
N LYS A 104 -5.98 -21.91 -12.46
CA LYS A 104 -7.40 -22.21 -12.64
C LYS A 104 -7.76 -22.47 -14.10
N ARG A 105 -7.26 -21.66 -15.04
CA ARG A 105 -7.48 -21.85 -16.48
C ARG A 105 -6.90 -23.19 -16.96
N ILE A 106 -5.69 -23.55 -16.53
CA ILE A 106 -5.07 -24.83 -16.90
C ILE A 106 -5.92 -26.01 -16.37
N GLN A 107 -6.35 -25.97 -15.12
CA GLN A 107 -7.20 -27.01 -14.54
C GLN A 107 -8.54 -27.15 -15.27
N GLN A 108 -9.16 -26.03 -15.66
CA GLN A 108 -10.39 -26.03 -16.45
C GLN A 108 -10.18 -26.67 -17.82
N ASN A 109 -9.07 -26.34 -18.51
CA ASN A 109 -8.74 -26.93 -19.81
C ASN A 109 -8.52 -28.45 -19.70
N ILE A 110 -7.74 -28.91 -18.71
CA ILE A 110 -7.51 -30.34 -18.46
C ILE A 110 -8.82 -31.06 -18.15
N ALA A 111 -9.69 -30.46 -17.33
CA ALA A 111 -11.00 -31.04 -17.01
C ALA A 111 -11.92 -31.11 -18.23
N SER A 112 -11.84 -30.14 -19.15
CA SER A 112 -12.60 -30.15 -20.41
C SER A 112 -12.05 -31.10 -21.47
N GLU A 113 -10.76 -31.46 -21.42
CA GLU A 113 -10.09 -32.38 -22.35
C GLU A 113 -10.12 -33.86 -21.88
N SER A 114 -10.84 -34.19 -20.80
CA SER A 114 -11.01 -35.57 -20.30
C SER A 114 -11.56 -36.52 -21.39
N PRO A 115 -11.21 -37.84 -21.37
CA PRO A 115 -10.89 -38.67 -22.54
C PRO A 115 -12.06 -39.13 -23.44
N ALA A 116 -13.19 -38.43 -23.45
CA ALA A 116 -14.27 -38.71 -24.39
C ALA A 116 -13.92 -38.32 -25.85
N SER A 117 -12.81 -37.61 -26.09
CA SER A 117 -12.41 -37.12 -27.42
C SER A 117 -11.38 -38.01 -28.16
N SER A 118 -10.89 -39.10 -27.56
CA SER A 118 -9.81 -39.93 -28.16
C SER A 118 -10.26 -41.18 -28.93
N THR A 119 -11.56 -41.40 -29.19
CA THR A 119 -12.05 -42.58 -29.95
C THR A 119 -12.49 -42.22 -31.38
N GLN A 120 -11.67 -41.48 -32.13
CA GLN A 120 -11.95 -41.25 -33.54
C GLN A 120 -10.67 -41.16 -34.38
N ARG A 121 -10.05 -42.32 -34.62
CA ARG A 121 -9.21 -42.54 -35.81
C ARG A 121 -9.20 -44.02 -36.17
#